data_AF-A0A3B9L0R4-F1
#
_entry.id   AF-A0A3B9L0R4-F1
#
_cell.length_a   1.000
_cell.length_b   1.000
_cell.length_c   1.000
_cell.angle_alpha   90.00
_cell.angle_beta   90.00
_cell.angle_gamma   90.00
#
_symmetry.space_group_name_H-M   'P 1'
#
loop_
_entity.id
_entity.type
_entity.pdbx_description
1 polymer ?
#
loop_
_entity_poly.entity_id
_entity_poly.type
_entity_poly.pdbx_seq_one_letter_code
_entity_poly.pdbx_strand_id
1 'polypeptide(L)'
;VFISRDGKLLAPKRLPSNLYQFRSGTGEDRCVLDCITALQNGADLLWIETEKPHVEQIAGMVDRVREVVPNAKLVYNNSPSFNWTLNFRQQVYDAWAEAGKDVSAFDRAKLM
;
A
#
# COMPACT_ATOMS: atom_id res chain seq x y z
N VAL A 1 27.73 -8.95 6.48
CA VAL A 1 26.76 -9.15 7.58
C VAL A 1 25.96 -10.39 7.26
N PHE A 2 25.89 -11.32 8.20
CA PHE A 2 25.02 -12.49 8.12
C PHE A 2 23.95 -12.38 9.20
N ILE A 3 22.79 -12.95 8.95
CA ILE A 3 21.72 -13.09 9.94
C ILE A 3 21.49 -14.57 10.22
N SER A 4 21.14 -14.91 11.46
CA SER A 4 20.64 -16.25 11.80
C SER A 4 19.12 -16.23 11.72
N ARG A 5 18.53 -17.12 10.94
CA ARG A 5 17.07 -17.33 10.88
C ARG A 5 16.77 -18.80 10.63
N ASP A 6 15.82 -19.35 11.37
CA ASP A 6 15.40 -20.76 11.25
C ASP A 6 16.58 -21.75 11.38
N GLY A 7 17.50 -21.46 12.30
CA GLY A 7 18.70 -22.26 12.53
C GLY A 7 19.77 -22.19 11.43
N LYS A 8 19.62 -21.29 10.45
CA LYS A 8 20.55 -21.14 9.31
C LYS A 8 21.17 -19.74 9.27
N LEU A 9 22.41 -19.68 8.83
CA LEU A 9 23.08 -18.42 8.46
C LEU A 9 22.65 -18.00 7.05
N LEU A 10 22.13 -16.78 6.92
CA LEU A 10 21.65 -16.20 5.67
C LEU A 10 22.37 -14.88 5.38
N ALA A 11 22.61 -14.61 4.10
CA ALA A 11 23.16 -13.34 3.62
C ALA A 11 22.04 -12.47 3.01
N PRO A 12 21.61 -11.37 3.65
CA PRO A 12 20.62 -10.47 3.07
C PRO A 12 21.19 -9.71 1.87
N LYS A 13 20.36 -9.44 0.87
CA LYS A 13 20.76 -8.70 -0.34
C LYS A 13 21.12 -7.26 0.04
N ARG A 14 22.37 -6.87 -0.20
CA ARG A 14 22.96 -5.58 0.16
C ARG A 14 23.37 -4.82 -1.10
N LEU A 15 23.08 -3.53 -1.16
CA LEU A 15 23.46 -2.63 -2.24
C LEU A 15 24.86 -2.03 -2.00
N PRO A 16 25.54 -1.51 -3.04
CA PRO A 16 26.81 -0.78 -2.88
C PRO A 16 26.71 0.41 -1.92
N SER A 17 25.54 1.04 -1.83
CA SER A 17 25.21 2.11 -0.88
C SER A 17 25.04 1.63 0.58
N ASN A 18 25.31 0.36 0.87
CA ASN A 18 25.17 -0.25 2.19
C ASN A 18 23.72 -0.43 2.69
N LEU A 19 22.71 -0.26 1.84
CA LEU A 19 21.31 -0.55 2.15
C LEU A 19 20.96 -2.03 1.92
N TYR A 20 20.03 -2.57 2.71
CA TYR A 20 19.51 -3.93 2.56
C TYR A 20 18.12 -3.92 1.92
N GLN A 21 17.84 -4.93 1.08
CA GLN A 21 16.55 -5.06 0.39
C GLN A 21 15.62 -5.98 1.19
N PHE A 22 14.42 -5.49 1.48
CA PHE A 22 13.30 -6.36 1.84
C PHE A 22 12.82 -7.16 0.63
N ARG A 23 12.08 -8.24 0.88
CA ARG A 23 11.41 -8.98 -0.19
C ARG A 23 10.36 -8.10 -0.85
N SER A 24 10.28 -8.13 -2.18
CA SER A 24 9.19 -7.48 -2.93
C SER A 24 7.82 -8.00 -2.48
N GLY A 25 6.79 -7.17 -2.60
CA GLY A 25 5.41 -7.52 -2.21
C GLY A 25 5.13 -7.49 -0.71
N THR A 26 6.14 -7.25 0.15
CA THR A 26 5.95 -7.21 1.62
C THR A 26 5.59 -5.82 2.15
N GLY A 27 5.25 -4.86 1.28
CA GLY A 27 4.98 -3.47 1.67
C GLY A 27 3.83 -3.37 2.65
N GLU A 28 2.66 -3.85 2.23
CA GLU A 28 1.41 -3.79 3.00
C GLU A 28 1.53 -4.53 4.33
N ASP A 29 2.12 -5.73 4.34
CA ASP A 29 2.34 -6.50 5.57
C ASP A 29 3.17 -5.75 6.60
N ARG A 30 4.21 -5.03 6.15
CA ARG A 30 5.05 -4.22 7.03
C ARG A 30 4.29 -2.98 7.51
N CYS A 31 3.54 -2.30 6.64
CA CYS A 31 2.72 -1.15 7.04
C CYS A 31 1.65 -1.54 8.09
N VAL A 32 1.01 -2.71 7.95
CA VAL A 32 0.05 -3.22 8.94
C VAL A 32 0.73 -3.48 10.28
N LEU A 33 1.92 -4.13 10.28
CA LEU A 33 2.72 -4.33 11.49
C LEU A 33 3.09 -2.99 12.15
N ASP A 34 3.58 -2.03 11.36
CA ASP A 34 3.99 -0.71 11.84
C ASP A 34 2.82 0.03 12.49
N CYS A 35 1.64 -0.01 11.85
CA CYS A 35 0.43 0.64 12.35
C CYS A 35 -0.06 0.04 13.67
N ILE A 36 -0.15 -1.28 13.76
CA ILE A 36 -0.54 -1.97 15.00
C ILE A 36 0.45 -1.64 16.11
N THR A 37 1.75 -1.72 15.80
CA THR A 37 2.82 -1.42 16.76
C THR A 37 2.72 0.01 17.27
N ALA A 38 2.51 0.99 16.38
CA ALA A 38 2.38 2.39 16.76
C ALA A 38 1.19 2.62 17.71
N LEU A 39 0.01 2.09 17.38
CA LEU A 39 -1.19 2.23 18.21
C LEU A 39 -1.05 1.54 19.59
N GLN A 40 -0.40 0.38 19.64
CA GLN A 40 -0.15 -0.33 20.89
C GLN A 40 0.90 0.35 21.78
N ASN A 41 1.69 1.28 21.24
CA ASN A 41 2.80 1.92 21.93
C ASN A 41 2.65 3.45 22.02
N GLY A 42 1.41 3.95 21.96
CA GLY A 42 1.08 5.33 22.36
C GLY A 42 0.79 6.30 21.22
N ALA A 43 0.70 5.85 19.97
CA ALA A 43 0.16 6.69 18.90
C ALA A 43 -1.38 6.74 18.94
N ASP A 44 -1.95 7.90 18.67
CA ASP A 44 -3.42 8.08 18.61
C ASP A 44 -3.99 7.90 17.20
N LEU A 45 -3.20 8.20 16.18
CA LEU A 45 -3.61 8.25 14.78
C LEU A 45 -2.54 7.63 13.88
N LEU A 46 -2.96 7.15 12.72
CA LEU A 46 -2.10 6.58 11.70
C LEU A 46 -2.00 7.47 10.47
N TRP A 47 -0.83 7.47 9.84
CA TRP A 47 -0.64 7.92 8.45
C TRP A 47 0.04 6.76 7.72
N ILE A 48 -0.57 6.28 6.64
CA ILE A 48 0.05 5.33 5.71
C ILE A 48 0.31 6.07 4.39
N GLU A 49 1.57 6.27 4.03
CA GLU A 49 1.93 6.89 2.75
C GLU A 49 1.57 5.93 1.61
N THR A 50 0.91 6.43 0.57
CA THR A 50 0.44 5.62 -0.57
C THR A 50 0.94 6.20 -1.88
N GLU A 51 1.17 5.33 -2.87
CA GLU A 51 1.71 5.72 -4.18
C GLU A 51 0.65 6.22 -5.16
N LYS A 52 -0.64 5.98 -4.86
CA LYS A 52 -1.79 6.37 -5.70
C LYS A 52 -3.06 6.54 -4.84
N PRO A 53 -4.03 7.35 -5.28
CA PRO A 53 -5.31 7.49 -4.57
C PRO A 53 -6.22 6.29 -4.89
N HIS A 54 -6.15 5.23 -4.08
CA HIS A 54 -6.96 4.01 -4.27
C HIS A 54 -7.63 3.57 -2.97
N VAL A 55 -8.95 3.75 -2.88
CA VAL A 55 -9.72 3.55 -1.64
C VAL A 55 -9.67 2.09 -1.16
N GLU A 56 -9.80 1.11 -2.04
CA GLU A 56 -9.80 -0.31 -1.63
C GLU A 56 -8.44 -0.78 -1.10
N GLN A 57 -7.33 -0.23 -1.63
CA GLN A 57 -5.98 -0.59 -1.21
C GLN A 57 -5.76 -0.13 0.25
N ILE A 58 -6.13 1.11 0.56
CA ILE A 58 -6.02 1.62 1.92
C ILE A 58 -7.03 0.95 2.86
N ALA A 59 -8.25 0.65 2.39
CA ALA A 59 -9.24 -0.08 3.18
C ALA A 59 -8.74 -1.47 3.59
N GLY A 60 -8.17 -2.25 2.66
CA GLY A 60 -7.62 -3.57 2.96
C GLY A 60 -6.53 -3.56 4.03
N MET A 61 -5.67 -2.54 4.04
CA MET A 61 -4.69 -2.37 5.13
C MET A 61 -5.34 -1.96 6.46
N VAL A 62 -6.28 -1.01 6.44
CA VAL A 62 -6.95 -0.53 7.65
C VAL A 62 -7.82 -1.60 8.29
N ASP A 63 -8.47 -2.46 7.49
CA ASP A 63 -9.28 -3.57 7.97
C ASP A 63 -8.42 -4.56 8.77
N ARG A 64 -7.25 -4.96 8.22
CA ARG A 64 -6.28 -5.81 8.93
C ARG A 64 -5.76 -5.17 10.23
N VAL A 65 -5.59 -3.85 10.26
CA VAL A 65 -5.22 -3.14 11.50
C VAL A 65 -6.38 -3.18 12.51
N ARG A 66 -7.62 -3.00 12.04
CA ARG A 66 -8.82 -3.00 12.88
C ARG A 66 -9.21 -4.37 13.44
N GLU A 67 -8.76 -5.46 12.83
CA GLU A 67 -8.82 -6.79 13.44
C GLU A 67 -8.12 -6.83 14.81
N VAL A 68 -7.10 -6.01 15.02
CA VAL A 68 -6.33 -5.94 16.29
C VAL A 68 -6.66 -4.69 17.10
N VAL A 69 -6.85 -3.53 16.45
CA VAL A 69 -7.20 -2.25 17.10
C VAL A 69 -8.47 -1.69 16.45
N PRO A 70 -9.67 -2.11 16.91
CA PRO A 70 -10.94 -1.87 16.19
C PRO A 70 -11.29 -0.40 15.93
N ASN A 71 -10.81 0.50 16.78
CA ASN A 71 -11.06 1.93 16.68
C ASN A 71 -9.94 2.71 15.96
N ALA A 72 -9.01 2.02 15.28
CA ALA A 72 -7.92 2.65 14.54
C ALA A 72 -8.45 3.71 13.56
N LYS A 73 -7.82 4.89 13.59
CA LYS A 73 -8.15 6.05 12.75
C LYS A 73 -6.98 6.40 11.86
N LEU A 74 -7.31 6.80 10.64
CA LEU A 74 -6.35 7.18 9.62
C LEU A 74 -6.46 8.67 9.32
N VAL A 75 -5.31 9.34 9.29
CA VAL A 75 -5.10 10.62 8.62
C VAL A 75 -4.60 10.30 7.21
N TYR A 76 -5.35 10.74 6.19
CA TYR A 76 -5.06 10.40 4.81
C TYR A 76 -4.63 11.62 4.00
N ASN A 77 -3.45 11.52 3.39
CA ASN A 77 -2.94 12.54 2.49
C ASN A 77 -3.61 12.39 1.11
N ASN A 78 -4.51 13.32 0.78
CA ASN A 78 -4.97 13.50 -0.60
C ASN A 78 -3.89 14.24 -1.40
N SER A 79 -2.83 13.50 -1.75
CA SER A 79 -1.60 14.09 -2.23
C SER A 79 -1.81 14.94 -3.50
N PRO A 80 -1.31 16.19 -3.53
CA PRO A 80 -1.34 17.02 -4.73
C PRO A 80 -0.38 16.52 -5.82
N SER A 81 0.53 15.60 -5.51
CA SER A 81 1.41 14.98 -6.51
C SER A 81 0.70 13.91 -7.35
N PHE A 82 -0.49 13.47 -6.96
CA PHE A 82 -1.26 12.50 -7.73
C PHE A 82 -1.83 13.16 -8.98
N ASN A 83 -1.74 12.47 -10.12
CA ASN A 83 -2.57 12.81 -11.26
C ASN A 83 -3.99 12.26 -11.01
N TRP A 84 -4.81 13.04 -10.31
CA TRP A 84 -6.16 12.66 -9.90
C TRP A 84 -7.04 12.20 -11.07
N THR A 85 -7.15 13.02 -12.11
CA THR A 85 -7.99 12.72 -13.27
C THR A 85 -7.62 11.41 -13.93
N LEU A 86 -6.32 11.19 -14.21
CA LEU A 86 -5.88 9.96 -14.85
C LEU A 86 -6.12 8.73 -13.97
N ASN A 87 -5.79 8.82 -12.67
CA ASN A 87 -5.99 7.72 -11.72
C ASN A 87 -7.46 7.31 -11.64
N PHE A 88 -8.36 8.27 -11.45
CA PHE A 88 -9.79 7.97 -11.31
C PHE A 88 -10.43 7.52 -12.63
N ARG A 89 -10.01 8.07 -13.78
CA ARG A 89 -10.49 7.57 -15.08
C ARG A 89 -10.07 6.12 -15.33
N GLN A 90 -8.83 5.75 -15.00
CA GLN A 90 -8.36 4.36 -15.11
C GLN A 90 -9.13 3.44 -14.16
N GLN A 91 -9.36 3.84 -12.90
CA GLN A 91 -10.16 3.06 -11.95
C GLN A 91 -11.59 2.82 -12.46
N VAL A 92 -12.25 3.85 -12.99
CA VAL A 92 -13.60 3.71 -13.56
C VAL A 92 -13.59 2.84 -14.81
N TYR A 93 -12.60 3.00 -15.69
CA TYR A 93 -12.43 2.15 -16.87
C TYR A 93 -12.34 0.68 -16.47
N ASP A 94 -11.47 0.35 -15.51
CA ASP A 94 -11.23 -1.01 -15.05
C ASP A 94 -12.50 -1.60 -14.40
N ALA A 95 -13.17 -0.82 -13.54
CA ALA A 95 -14.43 -1.23 -12.91
C ALA A 95 -15.56 -1.46 -13.93
N TRP A 96 -15.63 -0.67 -15.01
CA TRP A 96 -16.60 -0.88 -16.09
C TRP A 96 -16.30 -2.12 -16.91
N ALA A 97 -15.04 -2.36 -17.24
CA ALA A 97 -14.61 -3.55 -17.93
C ALA A 97 -14.92 -4.82 -17.12
N GLU A 98 -14.63 -4.82 -15.82
CA GLU A 98 -14.95 -5.92 -14.91
C GLU A 98 -16.46 -6.15 -14.77
N ALA A 99 -17.25 -5.08 -14.75
CA ALA A 99 -18.72 -5.13 -14.76
C ALA A 99 -19.32 -5.53 -16.13
N GLY A 100 -18.49 -5.82 -17.14
CA GLY A 100 -18.94 -6.22 -18.48
C GLY A 100 -19.56 -5.10 -19.31
N LYS A 101 -19.31 -3.83 -18.96
CA LYS A 101 -19.74 -2.70 -19.79
C LYS A 101 -18.84 -2.55 -21.01
N ASP A 102 -19.41 -2.06 -22.11
CA ASP A 102 -18.62 -1.74 -23.29
C ASP A 102 -17.73 -0.53 -23.02
N VAL A 103 -16.42 -0.76 -23.08
CA VAL A 103 -15.37 0.25 -22.94
C VAL A 103 -14.60 0.48 -24.23
N SER A 104 -15.02 -0.12 -25.35
CA SER A 104 -14.33 -0.08 -26.64
C SER A 104 -14.15 1.33 -27.21
N ALA A 105 -15.00 2.27 -26.80
CA ALA A 105 -14.89 3.69 -27.16
C ALA A 105 -13.73 4.42 -26.47
N PHE A 106 -13.08 3.82 -25.47
CA PHE A 106 -12.02 4.44 -24.68
C PHE A 106 -10.69 3.70 -24.87
N ASP A 107 -9.60 4.44 -25.12
CA ASP A 107 -8.24 3.92 -25.02
C ASP A 107 -7.72 4.13 -23.59
N ARG A 108 -7.58 3.04 -22.82
CA ARG A 108 -7.13 3.06 -21.42
C ARG A 108 -5.81 3.83 -21.22
N ALA A 109 -4.91 3.79 -22.21
CA ALA A 109 -3.62 4.47 -22.14
C ALA A 109 -3.71 5.97 -22.43
N LYS A 110 -4.82 6.45 -23.01
CA LYS A 110 -5.06 7.85 -23.42
C LYS A 110 -6.28 8.45 -22.75
N LEU A 111 -6.50 8.12 -21.48
CA LEU A 111 -7.60 8.65 -20.68
C LEU A 111 -7.36 10.07 -20.18
N MET A 112 -6.20 10.69 -20.42
CA MET A 112 -5.92 12.09 -20.11
C MET A 112 -5.06 12.72 -21.18
#